data_AF-A0A1G3IMG9-F1
#
_entry.id   AF-A0A1G3IMG9-F1
#
_cell.length_a   1.000
_cell.length_b   1.000
_cell.length_c   1.000
_cell.angle_alpha   90.00
_cell.angle_beta   90.00
_cell.angle_gamma   90.00
#
_symmetry.space_group_name_H-M   'P 1'
#
loop_
_entity.id
_entity.type
_entity.pdbx_description
1 polymer ?
#
loop_
_entity_poly.entity_id
_entity_poly.type
_entity_poly.pdbx_seq_one_letter_code
_entity_poly.pdbx_strand_id
1 'polypeptide(L)'
;MNFEELSREQQILRLMRKTLGNVVRDVTPLGGRPNPLQGATIQDIKDCFALISEREKELAEKLNFDQSKPYYKDDELPNAQVISFVRPPKA
;
A
#
# COMPACT_ATOMS: atom_id res chain seq x y z
N MET A 1 -6.61 15.08 -19.30
CA MET A 1 -7.16 13.75 -18.92
C MET A 1 -8.54 13.98 -18.36
N ASN A 2 -9.54 13.25 -18.86
CA ASN A 2 -10.91 13.37 -18.39
C ASN A 2 -11.09 12.58 -17.08
N PHE A 3 -12.00 13.01 -16.21
CA PHE A 3 -12.32 12.35 -14.93
C PHE A 3 -12.73 10.88 -15.12
N GLU A 4 -13.49 10.56 -16.18
CA GLU A 4 -13.88 9.18 -16.50
C GLU A 4 -12.67 8.28 -16.81
N GLU A 5 -11.66 8.82 -17.48
CA GLU A 5 -10.41 8.10 -17.79
C GLU A 5 -9.61 7.83 -16.52
N LEU A 6 -9.47 8.84 -15.66
CA LEU A 6 -8.78 8.70 -14.36
C LEU A 6 -9.48 7.67 -13.47
N SER A 7 -10.81 7.69 -13.41
CA SER A 7 -11.61 6.72 -12.65
C SER A 7 -11.44 5.28 -13.17
N ARG A 8 -11.43 5.10 -14.49
CA ARG A 8 -11.21 3.79 -15.11
C ARG A 8 -9.80 3.27 -14.83
N GLU A 9 -8.80 4.14 -14.90
CA GLU A 9 -7.41 3.79 -14.58
C GLU A 9 -7.25 3.36 -13.12
N GLN A 10 -7.86 4.07 -12.17
CA GLN A 10 -7.89 3.67 -10.76
C GLN A 10 -8.52 2.29 -10.56
N GLN A 11 -9.61 1.98 -11.25
CA GLN A 11 -10.26 0.68 -11.18
C GLN A 11 -9.32 -0.44 -11.67
N ILE A 12 -8.62 -0.21 -12.79
CA ILE A 12 -7.64 -1.15 -13.34
C ILE A 12 -6.50 -1.38 -12.34
N LEU A 13 -5.89 -0.31 -11.82
CA LEU A 13 -4.76 -0.42 -10.89
C LEU A 13 -5.16 -1.13 -9.60
N ARG A 14 -6.35 -0.85 -9.06
CA ARG A 14 -6.89 -1.54 -7.89
C ARG A 14 -7.07 -3.05 -8.13
N LEU A 15 -7.57 -3.42 -9.32
CA LEU A 15 -7.74 -4.83 -9.69
C LEU A 15 -6.40 -5.53 -9.91
N MET A 16 -5.44 -4.86 -10.54
CA MET A 16 -4.08 -5.36 -10.75
C MET A 16 -3.38 -5.64 -9.41
N ARG A 17 -3.40 -4.66 -8.49
CA ARG A 17 -2.83 -4.79 -7.15
C ARG A 17 -3.45 -5.95 -6.37
N LYS A 18 -4.78 -6.09 -6.41
CA LYS A 18 -5.49 -7.20 -5.76
C LYS A 18 -5.10 -8.56 -6.35
N THR A 19 -5.05 -8.64 -7.67
CA THR A 19 -4.71 -9.89 -8.38
C THR A 19 -3.28 -10.33 -8.06
N LEU A 20 -2.31 -9.43 -8.18
CA LEU A 20 -0.91 -9.71 -7.81
C LEU A 20 -0.79 -10.09 -6.32
N GLY A 21 -1.52 -9.41 -5.44
CA GLY A 21 -1.54 -9.72 -4.00
C GLY A 21 -2.05 -11.13 -3.71
N ASN A 22 -3.10 -11.57 -4.41
CA ASN A 22 -3.60 -12.94 -4.31
C ASN A 22 -2.55 -13.96 -4.79
N VAL A 23 -1.91 -13.70 -5.94
CA VAL A 23 -0.83 -14.56 -6.45
C VAL A 23 0.30 -14.68 -5.43
N VAL A 24 0.78 -13.55 -4.89
CA VAL A 24 1.84 -13.55 -3.86
C VAL A 24 1.42 -14.36 -2.64
N ARG A 25 0.18 -14.21 -2.17
CA ARG A 25 -0.32 -14.98 -1.02
C ARG A 25 -0.33 -16.47 -1.30
N ASP A 26 -0.79 -16.88 -2.48
CA ASP A 26 -0.95 -18.29 -2.85
C ASP A 26 0.41 -18.98 -3.06
N VAL A 27 1.43 -18.23 -3.53
CA VAL A 27 2.79 -18.76 -3.72
C VAL A 27 3.67 -18.63 -2.49
N THR A 28 3.27 -17.87 -1.47
CA THR A 28 4.09 -17.69 -0.26
C THR A 28 4.16 -19.01 0.51
N PRO A 29 5.36 -19.62 0.67
CA PRO A 29 5.48 -20.94 1.28
C PRO A 29 5.13 -20.90 2.78
N LEU A 30 4.30 -21.85 3.21
CA LEU A 30 4.02 -22.07 4.63
C LEU A 30 5.13 -22.94 5.24
N GLY A 31 5.91 -22.33 6.14
CA GLY A 31 6.91 -22.99 6.99
C GLY A 31 8.12 -23.53 6.24
N GLY A 32 9.26 -22.82 6.30
CA GLY A 32 10.60 -23.28 5.92
C GLY A 32 10.83 -23.74 4.47
N ARG A 33 9.78 -23.94 3.68
CA ARG A 33 9.84 -24.38 2.29
C ARG A 33 10.35 -23.26 1.38
N PRO A 34 11.09 -23.59 0.31
CA PRO A 34 11.51 -22.60 -0.68
C PRO A 34 10.28 -22.03 -1.41
N ASN A 35 10.38 -20.76 -1.82
CA ASN A 35 9.36 -20.12 -2.64
C ASN A 35 9.37 -20.73 -4.05
N PRO A 36 8.21 -21.05 -4.66
CA PRO A 36 8.16 -21.60 -6.02
C PRO A 36 8.58 -20.59 -7.11
N LEU A 37 8.59 -19.29 -6.80
CA LEU A 37 9.05 -18.24 -7.72
C LEU A 37 10.56 -18.02 -7.59
N GLN A 38 11.19 -17.68 -8.71
CA GLN A 38 12.59 -17.26 -8.72
C GLN A 38 12.76 -15.89 -8.05
N GLY A 39 13.93 -15.64 -7.46
CA GLY A 39 14.23 -14.37 -6.81
C GLY A 39 14.05 -13.15 -7.72
N ALA A 40 14.39 -13.27 -9.01
CA ALA A 40 14.17 -12.23 -10.02
C ALA A 40 12.68 -11.93 -10.19
N THR A 41 11.83 -12.94 -10.36
CA THR A 41 10.37 -12.77 -10.47
C THR A 41 9.77 -12.12 -9.23
N ILE A 42 10.27 -12.47 -8.03
CA ILE A 42 9.84 -11.83 -6.78
C ILE A 42 10.20 -10.34 -6.80
N GLN A 43 11.38 -9.99 -7.32
CA GLN A 43 11.80 -8.60 -7.45
C GLN A 43 10.94 -7.85 -8.47
N ASP A 44 10.68 -8.43 -9.64
CA ASP A 44 9.81 -7.85 -10.67
C ASP A 44 8.40 -7.54 -10.12
N ILE A 45 7.85 -8.44 -9.29
CA ILE A 45 6.54 -8.23 -8.64
C ILE A 45 6.60 -7.05 -7.66
N LYS A 46 7.67 -6.91 -6.87
CA LYS A 46 7.84 -5.77 -5.96
C LYS A 46 7.95 -4.45 -6.71
N ASP A 47 8.71 -4.43 -7.79
CA ASP A 47 8.89 -3.25 -8.63
C ASP A 47 7.56 -2.86 -9.29
N CYS A 48 6.77 -3.84 -9.75
CA CYS A 48 5.40 -3.59 -10.22
C CYS A 48 4.50 -2.98 -9.13
N PHE A 49 4.54 -3.47 -7.89
CA PHE A 49 3.79 -2.86 -6.80
C PHE A 49 4.23 -1.42 -6.52
N ALA A 50 5.52 -1.11 -6.62
CA ALA A 50 6.03 0.25 -6.47
C ALA A 50 5.46 1.19 -7.55
N LEU A 51 5.50 0.76 -8.82
CA LEU A 51 4.93 1.53 -9.94
C LEU A 51 3.42 1.74 -9.81
N ILE A 52 2.68 0.70 -9.41
CA ILE A 52 1.24 0.82 -9.14
C ILE A 52 0.98 1.85 -8.03
N SER A 53 1.75 1.80 -6.94
CA SER A 53 1.56 2.70 -5.80
C SER A 53 1.87 4.15 -6.16
N GLU A 54 2.95 4.39 -6.90
CA GLU A 54 3.31 5.71 -7.41
C GLU A 54 2.20 6.27 -8.30
N ARG A 55 1.68 5.43 -9.21
CA ARG A 55 0.60 5.86 -10.10
C ARG A 55 -0.73 6.09 -9.37
N GLU A 56 -1.08 5.24 -8.41
CA GLU A 56 -2.27 5.44 -7.56
C GLU A 56 -2.18 6.78 -6.81
N LYS A 57 -0.98 7.17 -6.33
CA LYS A 57 -0.73 8.47 -5.69
C LYS A 57 -0.92 9.64 -6.67
N GLU A 58 -0.32 9.58 -7.87
CA GLU A 58 -0.50 10.62 -8.89
C GLU A 58 -1.97 10.83 -9.28
N LEU A 59 -2.74 9.73 -9.39
CA LEU A 59 -4.17 9.80 -9.70
C LEU A 59 -4.97 10.43 -8.55
N ALA A 60 -4.62 10.10 -7.30
CA ALA A 60 -5.26 10.70 -6.13
C ALA A 60 -5.01 12.21 -6.05
N GLU A 61 -3.79 12.66 -6.32
CA GLU A 61 -3.44 14.09 -6.38
C GLU A 61 -4.23 14.82 -7.47
N LYS A 62 -4.34 14.23 -8.67
CA LYS A 62 -5.12 14.81 -9.80
C LYS A 62 -6.61 14.94 -9.50
N LEU A 63 -7.15 14.03 -8.69
CA LEU A 63 -8.56 14.02 -8.32
C LEU A 63 -8.85 14.82 -7.05
N ASN A 64 -7.84 15.50 -6.47
CA ASN A 64 -7.90 16.15 -5.17
C ASN A 64 -8.47 15.23 -4.08
N PHE A 65 -8.11 13.96 -4.12
CA PHE A 65 -8.58 12.99 -3.14
C PHE A 65 -7.93 13.31 -1.79
N ASP A 66 -8.75 13.56 -0.77
CA ASP A 66 -8.26 13.82 0.57
C ASP A 66 -7.56 12.57 1.12
N GLN A 67 -6.27 12.71 1.44
CA GLN A 67 -5.44 11.67 2.06
C GLN A 67 -5.64 11.63 3.59
N SER A 68 -6.51 12.48 4.15
CA SER A 68 -6.80 12.48 5.57
C SER A 68 -7.36 11.13 6.02
N LYS A 69 -6.91 10.67 7.20
CA LYS A 69 -7.50 9.49 7.83
C LYS A 69 -8.94 9.83 8.21
N PRO A 70 -9.92 8.94 7.96
CA PRO A 70 -11.28 9.16 8.42
C PRO A 70 -11.28 9.41 9.92
N TYR A 71 -11.91 10.50 10.35
CA TYR A 71 -12.18 10.81 11.75
C TYR A 71 -13.71 10.86 11.94
N TYR A 72 -14.17 10.48 13.12
CA TYR A 72 -15.58 10.66 13.46
C TYR A 72 -15.85 12.17 13.57
N LYS A 73 -16.99 12.63 13.04
CA LYS A 73 -17.35 14.06 13.06
C LYS A 73 -17.45 14.64 14.49
N ASP A 74 -17.68 13.77 15.46
CA ASP A 74 -17.85 14.12 16.87
C ASP A 74 -16.52 14.06 17.66
N ASP A 75 -15.44 13.54 17.07
CA ASP A 75 -14.12 13.49 17.70
C ASP A 75 -13.35 14.79 17.44
N GLU A 76 -12.72 15.32 18.49
CA GLU A 76 -11.71 16.37 18.33
C GLU A 76 -10.54 15.83 17.50
N LEU A 77 -9.96 16.67 16.62
CA LEU A 77 -8.81 16.30 15.80
C LEU A 77 -7.72 15.71 16.70
N PRO A 78 -7.23 14.48 16.44
CA PRO A 78 -6.32 13.81 17.35
C PRO A 78 -5.03 14.61 17.48
N ASN A 79 -4.85 15.23 18.65
CA ASN A 79 -3.62 15.91 19.01
C ASN A 79 -2.53 14.83 19.20
N ALA A 80 -1.38 14.98 18.54
CA ALA A 80 -0.35 13.94 18.55
C ALA A 80 0.17 13.69 19.98
N GLN A 81 -0.17 12.53 20.56
CA GLN A 81 0.30 12.16 21.90
C GLN A 81 1.73 11.61 21.80
N VAL A 82 2.72 12.48 22.04
CA VAL A 82 4.15 12.12 22.04
C VAL A 82 4.48 11.31 23.29
N ILE A 83 4.85 10.05 23.14
CA ILE A 83 5.31 9.18 24.25
C ILE A 83 6.85 9.17 24.24
N SER A 84 7.47 9.62 25.33
CA SER A 84 8.92 9.59 25.49
C SER A 84 9.37 8.23 26.06
N PHE A 85 10.18 7.49 25.29
CA PHE A 85 10.79 6.26 25.78
C PHE A 85 12.10 6.58 26.51
N VAL A 86 12.16 6.26 27.81
CA VAL A 86 13.40 6.34 28.58
C VAL A 86 14.17 5.04 28.37
N ARG A 87 15.46 5.14 27.99
CA ARG A 87 16.33 3.97 27.83
C ARG A 87 16.60 3.33 29.21
N PRO A 88 16.35 2.02 29.41
CA PRO A 88 16.69 1.36 30.66
C PRO A 88 18.21 1.31 30.86
N PRO A 89 18.70 1.39 32.12
CA PRO A 89 20.12 1.23 32.42
C PRO A 89 20.60 -0.19 32.07
N LYS A 90 21.81 -0.29 31.51
CA LYS A 90 22.44 -1.58 31.17
C LYS A 90 22.76 -2.33 32.47
N ALA A 91 22.34 -3.59 32.55
CA ALA A 91 22.77 -4.55 33.57
C ALA A 91 24.19 -5.05 33.30
#